data_AF-A0A1Q7YWJ8-F1
#
_entry.id   AF-A0A1Q7YWJ8-F1
#
_cell.length_a   1.000
_cell.length_b   1.000
_cell.length_c   1.000
_cell.angle_alpha   90.00
_cell.angle_beta   90.00
_cell.angle_gamma   90.00
#
_symmetry.space_group_name_H-M   'P 1'
#
loop_
_entity.id
_entity.type
_entity.pdbx_description
1 polymer ?
#
loop_
_entity_poly.entity_id
_entity_poly.type
_entity_poly.pdbx_seq_one_letter_code
_entity_poly.pdbx_strand_id
1 'polypeptide(L)'
;MTNIAGDSAKHEQLGVFVLKETSLGDSVGKICKLDNIIAILEGKFREPPLFQYLTSSSLDVDKIDYLQRDSVHTGVAYGAFDVNRLLSCLEPDRAEEPTLLVVTKKGQQAIEDFLLGRFHMFQSVYHHKSVVAFELMLDRIADTLIRNGMLEDLSRIKESIQKDEGWFGDYDDAYVWQVFKANKFGPSVANQLVRKLLSRDSLKMADERLPAYGIPSDEDDGGTRERHVALMAR
;
A
#
# COMPACT_ATOMS: atom_id res chain seq x y z
N MET A 1 8.50 1.22 -6.01
CA MET A 1 9.38 0.59 -5.01
C MET A 1 9.04 -0.90 -4.98
N THR A 2 9.81 -1.67 -5.75
CA THR A 2 9.81 -3.13 -5.70
C THR A 2 10.59 -3.50 -4.44
N ASN A 3 9.95 -4.22 -3.53
CA ASN A 3 10.56 -4.56 -2.24
C ASN A 3 11.78 -5.49 -2.48
N ILE A 4 12.86 -5.27 -1.73
CA ILE A 4 14.16 -5.95 -1.90
C ILE A 4 14.12 -7.42 -1.41
N ALA A 5 13.00 -7.86 -0.84
CA ALA A 5 12.69 -9.27 -0.60
C ALA A 5 11.96 -9.85 -1.83
N GLY A 6 12.68 -10.66 -2.61
CA GLY A 6 12.35 -11.18 -3.94
C GLY A 6 11.15 -12.13 -4.08
N ASP A 7 10.10 -11.96 -3.30
CA ASP A 7 8.78 -12.53 -3.62
C ASP A 7 7.71 -11.49 -3.23
N SER A 8 7.12 -10.83 -4.22
CA SER A 8 6.13 -9.79 -3.96
C SER A 8 4.83 -10.43 -3.48
N ALA A 9 4.69 -10.58 -2.16
CA ALA A 9 3.42 -10.90 -1.53
C ALA A 9 2.46 -9.73 -1.76
N LYS A 10 1.69 -9.76 -2.85
CA LYS A 10 0.61 -8.79 -3.01
C LYS A 10 -0.42 -9.08 -1.92
N HIS A 11 -0.74 -8.08 -1.10
CA HIS A 11 -1.75 -8.21 -0.04
C HIS A 11 -3.09 -8.71 -0.59
N GLU A 12 -3.41 -8.39 -1.84
CA GLU A 12 -4.58 -8.88 -2.59
C GLU A 12 -4.60 -10.41 -2.67
N GLN A 13 -3.46 -11.03 -2.99
CA GLN A 13 -3.33 -12.49 -3.09
C GLN A 13 -3.45 -13.14 -1.70
N LEU A 14 -2.88 -12.52 -0.68
CA LEU A 14 -3.02 -13.00 0.70
C LEU A 14 -4.46 -12.89 1.18
N GLY A 15 -5.18 -11.81 0.86
CA GLY A 15 -6.59 -11.64 1.17
C GLY A 15 -7.47 -12.72 0.53
N VAL A 16 -7.23 -13.02 -0.76
CA VAL A 16 -7.89 -14.14 -1.45
C VAL A 16 -7.56 -15.48 -0.79
N PHE A 17 -6.32 -15.67 -0.38
CA PHE A 17 -5.89 -16.89 0.31
C PHE A 17 -6.60 -17.06 1.65
N VAL A 18 -6.68 -16.00 2.47
CA VAL A 18 -7.45 -16.00 3.73
C VAL A 18 -8.92 -16.34 3.48
N LEU A 19 -9.53 -15.77 2.45
CA LEU A 19 -10.93 -16.08 2.09
C LEU A 19 -11.14 -17.53 1.63
N LYS A 20 -10.13 -18.19 1.07
CA LYS A 20 -10.24 -19.58 0.61
C LYS A 20 -9.95 -20.59 1.70
N GLU A 21 -9.02 -20.27 2.59
CA GLU A 21 -8.42 -21.23 3.53
C GLU A 21 -8.91 -21.08 4.97
N THR A 22 -9.81 -20.13 5.26
CA THR A 22 -10.29 -19.88 6.64
C THR A 22 -11.82 -19.89 6.74
N SER A 23 -12.31 -20.04 7.98
CA SER A 23 -13.73 -19.96 8.33
C SER A 23 -14.40 -18.61 8.00
N LEU A 24 -13.61 -17.57 7.71
CA LEU A 24 -14.11 -16.30 7.17
C LEU A 24 -14.75 -16.51 5.80
N GLY A 25 -14.12 -17.32 4.94
CA GLY A 25 -14.64 -17.70 3.64
C GLY A 25 -16.02 -18.34 3.72
N ASP A 26 -16.17 -19.32 4.61
CA ASP A 26 -17.44 -20.00 4.87
C ASP A 26 -18.52 -19.04 5.35
N SER A 27 -18.14 -18.09 6.21
CA SER A 27 -19.05 -17.09 6.76
C SER A 27 -19.52 -16.10 5.70
N VAL A 28 -18.61 -15.63 4.84
CA VAL A 28 -18.92 -14.77 3.70
C VAL A 28 -19.80 -15.51 2.67
N GLY A 29 -19.49 -16.79 2.41
CA GLY A 29 -20.23 -17.66 1.51
C GLY A 29 -21.70 -17.88 1.91
N LYS A 30 -22.03 -17.74 3.20
CA LYS A 30 -23.42 -17.79 3.69
C LYS A 30 -24.22 -16.53 3.34
N ILE A 31 -23.56 -15.40 3.13
CA ILE A 31 -24.20 -14.10 2.87
C ILE A 31 -24.25 -13.82 1.36
N CYS A 32 -23.21 -14.21 0.63
CA CYS A 32 -23.05 -13.86 -0.78
C CYS A 32 -22.17 -14.88 -1.53
N LYS A 33 -22.13 -14.79 -2.85
CA LYS A 33 -21.32 -15.69 -3.69
C LYS A 33 -19.83 -15.38 -3.51
N LEU A 34 -19.12 -16.23 -2.76
CA LEU A 34 -17.68 -16.08 -2.48
C LEU A 34 -16.84 -16.00 -3.76
N ASP A 35 -17.14 -16.80 -4.77
CA ASP A 35 -16.44 -16.79 -6.06
C ASP A 35 -16.49 -15.42 -6.75
N ASN A 36 -17.62 -14.70 -6.62
CA ASN A 36 -17.74 -13.36 -7.18
C ASN A 36 -16.82 -12.37 -6.45
N ILE A 37 -16.73 -12.46 -5.12
CA ILE A 37 -15.83 -11.61 -4.33
C ILE A 37 -14.38 -11.87 -4.69
N ILE A 38 -13.97 -13.15 -4.74
CA ILE A 38 -12.63 -13.53 -5.14
C ILE A 38 -12.32 -13.01 -6.55
N ALA A 39 -13.25 -13.15 -7.49
CA ALA A 39 -13.09 -12.62 -8.84
C ALA A 39 -12.96 -11.09 -8.87
N ILE A 40 -13.68 -10.34 -8.01
CA ILE A 40 -13.56 -8.89 -7.89
C ILE A 40 -12.17 -8.51 -7.35
N LEU A 41 -11.73 -9.17 -6.28
CA LEU A 41 -10.41 -8.91 -5.67
C LEU A 41 -9.25 -9.27 -6.61
N GLU A 42 -9.40 -10.31 -7.45
CA GLU A 42 -8.40 -10.72 -8.44
C GLU A 42 -8.44 -9.88 -9.73
N GLY A 43 -9.39 -8.96 -9.88
CA GLY A 43 -9.54 -8.17 -11.11
C GLY A 43 -10.12 -8.94 -12.30
N LYS A 44 -10.78 -10.08 -12.05
CA LYS A 44 -11.29 -11.01 -13.07
C LYS A 44 -12.80 -10.98 -13.21
N PHE A 45 -13.50 -10.22 -12.37
CA PHE A 45 -14.95 -10.11 -12.42
C PHE A 45 -15.39 -9.26 -13.61
N ARG A 46 -16.31 -9.79 -14.44
CA ARG A 46 -16.68 -9.17 -15.71
C ARG A 46 -18.09 -8.60 -15.76
N GLU A 47 -19.01 -9.05 -14.89
CA GLU A 47 -20.44 -8.74 -15.06
C GLU A 47 -21.18 -8.52 -13.72
N PRO A 48 -21.56 -7.28 -13.37
CA PRO A 48 -21.30 -6.03 -14.10
C PRO A 48 -19.84 -5.55 -13.95
N PRO A 49 -19.22 -4.99 -15.01
CA PRO A 49 -17.84 -4.46 -14.97
C PRO A 49 -17.67 -3.31 -13.98
N LEU A 50 -18.77 -2.64 -13.61
CA LEU A 50 -18.81 -1.55 -12.64
C LEU A 50 -18.22 -1.93 -11.27
N PHE A 51 -18.37 -3.17 -10.82
CA PHE A 51 -17.79 -3.57 -9.52
C PHE A 51 -16.26 -3.50 -9.53
N GLN A 52 -15.63 -3.78 -10.65
CA GLN A 52 -14.18 -3.65 -10.79
C GLN A 52 -13.75 -2.19 -10.67
N TYR A 53 -14.48 -1.28 -11.32
CA TYR A 53 -14.16 0.16 -11.26
C TYR A 53 -14.30 0.73 -9.85
N LEU A 54 -15.28 0.24 -9.10
CA LEU A 54 -15.53 0.70 -7.72
C LEU A 54 -14.47 0.23 -6.73
N THR A 55 -13.83 -0.92 -6.95
CA THR A 55 -12.87 -1.50 -6.00
C THR A 55 -11.41 -1.30 -6.40
N SER A 56 -11.10 -1.24 -7.69
CA SER A 56 -9.72 -1.13 -8.19
C SER A 56 -9.68 -0.33 -9.48
N SER A 57 -9.56 0.99 -9.35
CA SER A 57 -9.40 1.92 -10.47
C SER A 57 -8.64 3.19 -10.08
N SER A 58 -8.57 4.16 -10.99
CA SER A 58 -8.01 5.49 -10.67
C SER A 58 -8.91 6.28 -9.71
N LEU A 59 -10.21 5.94 -9.69
CA LEU A 59 -11.26 6.55 -8.88
C LEU A 59 -12.10 5.42 -8.26
N ASP A 60 -11.61 4.88 -7.15
CA ASP A 60 -12.28 3.81 -6.40
C ASP A 60 -12.61 4.23 -4.97
N VAL A 61 -13.45 3.42 -4.31
CA VAL A 61 -13.93 3.71 -2.96
C VAL A 61 -12.82 3.66 -1.91
N ASP A 62 -11.79 2.84 -2.15
CA ASP A 62 -10.61 2.74 -1.29
C ASP A 62 -9.86 4.08 -1.25
N LYS A 63 -9.58 4.67 -2.42
CA LYS A 63 -8.94 5.99 -2.52
C LYS A 63 -9.77 7.10 -1.92
N ILE A 64 -11.08 7.07 -2.12
CA ILE A 64 -11.97 8.08 -1.53
C ILE A 64 -11.92 8.01 -0.01
N ASP A 65 -11.97 6.79 0.57
CA ASP A 65 -11.93 6.60 2.03
C ASP A 65 -10.58 7.03 2.62
N TYR A 66 -9.47 6.46 2.13
CA TYR A 66 -8.18 6.71 2.77
C TYR A 66 -7.74 8.17 2.62
N LEU A 67 -8.04 8.86 1.51
CA LEU A 67 -7.65 10.26 1.36
C LEU A 67 -8.34 11.16 2.39
N GLN A 68 -9.63 10.89 2.66
CA GLN A 68 -10.42 11.63 3.65
C GLN A 68 -9.97 11.27 5.06
N ARG A 69 -9.82 9.97 5.35
CA ARG A 69 -9.39 9.45 6.64
C ARG A 69 -7.99 9.97 7.01
N ASP A 70 -7.03 9.85 6.11
CA ASP A 70 -5.65 10.24 6.37
C ASP A 70 -5.53 11.76 6.49
N SER A 71 -6.27 12.53 5.71
CA SER A 71 -6.35 13.99 5.84
C SER A 71 -6.75 14.40 7.27
N VAL A 72 -7.78 13.75 7.83
CA VAL A 72 -8.22 13.98 9.21
C VAL A 72 -7.15 13.56 10.23
N HIS A 73 -6.58 12.37 10.10
CA HIS A 73 -5.67 11.82 11.12
C HIS A 73 -4.27 12.45 11.09
N THR A 74 -3.83 12.94 9.92
CA THR A 74 -2.55 13.63 9.78
C THR A 74 -2.66 15.14 10.00
N GLY A 75 -3.88 15.69 9.95
CA GLY A 75 -4.12 17.14 9.99
C GLY A 75 -3.75 17.86 8.69
N VAL A 76 -3.42 17.11 7.63
CA VAL A 76 -3.08 17.66 6.31
C VAL A 76 -4.35 17.75 5.47
N ALA A 77 -4.94 18.95 5.39
CA ALA A 77 -6.23 19.17 4.75
C ALA A 77 -6.26 18.99 3.22
N TYR A 78 -5.15 18.58 2.58
CA TYR A 78 -5.10 18.40 1.13
C TYR A 78 -5.99 17.24 0.63
N GLY A 79 -6.19 16.19 1.44
CA GLY A 79 -7.06 15.06 1.07
C GLY A 79 -8.56 15.35 1.22
N ALA A 80 -8.94 16.54 1.70
CA ALA A 80 -10.34 16.93 1.87
C ALA A 80 -10.92 17.50 0.57
N PHE A 81 -11.80 16.72 -0.08
CA PHE A 81 -12.61 17.13 -1.23
C PHE A 81 -14.09 16.80 -0.99
N ASP A 82 -15.00 17.39 -1.76
CA ASP A 82 -16.44 17.13 -1.65
C ASP A 82 -16.81 15.76 -2.24
N VAL A 83 -16.77 14.74 -1.37
CA VAL A 83 -17.15 13.37 -1.70
C VAL A 83 -18.59 13.29 -2.21
N ASN A 84 -19.53 14.02 -1.58
CA ASN A 84 -20.94 13.97 -1.97
C ASN A 84 -21.13 14.52 -3.39
N ARG A 85 -20.45 15.62 -3.72
CA ARG A 85 -20.48 16.17 -5.07
C ARG A 85 -19.90 15.20 -6.09
N LEU A 86 -18.74 14.60 -5.79
CA LEU A 86 -18.12 13.60 -6.66
C LEU A 86 -19.06 12.41 -6.91
N LEU A 87 -19.61 11.82 -5.84
CA LEU A 87 -20.52 10.67 -5.93
C LEU A 87 -21.81 11.02 -6.68
N SER A 88 -22.36 12.22 -6.49
CA SER A 88 -23.57 12.68 -7.21
C SER A 88 -23.37 12.83 -8.72
N CYS A 89 -22.12 12.86 -9.19
CA CYS A 89 -21.75 13.03 -10.59
C CYS A 89 -21.21 11.74 -11.23
N LEU A 90 -21.20 10.61 -10.53
CA LEU A 90 -20.83 9.30 -11.07
C LEU A 90 -22.02 8.65 -11.77
N GLU A 91 -21.80 8.17 -13.01
CA GLU A 91 -22.82 7.44 -13.75
C GLU A 91 -22.21 6.31 -14.61
N PRO A 92 -22.96 5.23 -14.89
CA PRO A 92 -22.53 4.21 -15.82
C PRO A 92 -22.71 4.71 -17.27
N ASP A 93 -21.64 4.72 -18.04
CA ASP A 93 -21.69 4.95 -19.48
C ASP A 93 -22.02 3.64 -20.21
N ARG A 94 -23.27 3.54 -20.64
CA ARG A 94 -23.80 2.38 -21.37
C ARG A 94 -23.60 2.49 -22.89
N ALA A 95 -23.02 3.57 -23.39
CA ALA A 95 -22.71 3.71 -24.80
C ALA A 95 -21.45 2.91 -25.21
N GLU A 96 -20.59 2.62 -24.23
CA GLU A 96 -19.38 1.81 -24.38
C GLU A 96 -19.61 0.35 -23.93
N GLU A 97 -18.95 -0.58 -24.60
CA GLU A 97 -18.87 -1.99 -24.20
C GLU A 97 -17.41 -2.38 -23.91
N PRO A 98 -17.06 -2.74 -22.67
CA PRO A 98 -17.93 -2.87 -21.49
C PRO A 98 -18.40 -1.52 -20.93
N THR A 99 -19.55 -1.52 -20.25
CA THR A 99 -20.06 -0.33 -19.53
C THR A 99 -19.00 0.25 -18.59
N LEU A 100 -18.67 1.52 -18.78
CA LEU A 100 -17.67 2.23 -17.99
C LEU A 100 -18.31 3.01 -16.83
N LEU A 101 -17.56 3.26 -15.76
CA LEU A 101 -17.96 4.23 -14.75
C LEU A 101 -17.34 5.59 -15.10
N VAL A 102 -18.17 6.61 -15.30
CA VAL A 102 -17.72 7.94 -15.71
C VAL A 102 -18.14 9.03 -14.73
N VAL A 103 -17.41 10.15 -14.75
CA VAL A 103 -17.80 11.38 -14.05
C VAL A 103 -18.41 12.33 -15.07
N THR A 104 -19.65 12.75 -14.83
CA THR A 104 -20.33 13.72 -15.69
C THR A 104 -19.59 15.05 -15.77
N LYS A 105 -19.83 15.84 -16.83
CA LYS A 105 -19.26 17.19 -16.96
C LYS A 105 -19.55 18.10 -15.76
N LYS A 106 -20.68 17.90 -15.07
CA LYS A 106 -21.05 18.64 -13.85
C LYS A 106 -20.12 18.35 -12.66
N GLY A 107 -19.45 17.20 -12.67
CA GLY A 107 -18.51 16.75 -11.66
C GLY A 107 -17.05 17.13 -11.93
N GLN A 108 -16.76 17.88 -12.99
CA GLN A 108 -15.39 18.21 -13.39
C GLN A 108 -14.55 18.79 -12.24
N GLN A 109 -15.07 19.78 -11.51
CA GLN A 109 -14.34 20.38 -10.39
C GLN A 109 -14.11 19.36 -9.26
N ALA A 110 -15.11 18.52 -8.97
CA ALA A 110 -14.99 17.52 -7.90
C ALA A 110 -13.93 16.45 -8.20
N ILE A 111 -13.80 16.04 -9.47
CA ILE A 111 -12.72 15.11 -9.86
C ILE A 111 -11.36 15.81 -9.90
N GLU A 112 -11.28 17.07 -10.30
CA GLU A 112 -10.04 17.87 -10.21
C GLU A 112 -9.56 18.00 -8.76
N ASP A 113 -10.47 18.33 -7.83
CA ASP A 113 -10.19 18.43 -6.40
C ASP A 113 -9.70 17.08 -5.83
N PHE A 114 -10.34 15.97 -6.22
CA PHE A 114 -9.89 14.62 -5.84
C PHE A 114 -8.47 14.34 -6.33
N LEU A 115 -8.17 14.62 -7.61
CA LEU A 115 -6.87 14.34 -8.20
C LEU A 115 -5.76 15.21 -7.58
N LEU A 116 -6.02 16.51 -7.39
CA LEU A 116 -5.09 17.43 -6.74
C LEU A 116 -4.87 17.06 -5.28
N GLY A 117 -5.94 16.75 -4.55
CA GLY A 117 -5.85 16.33 -3.16
C GLY A 117 -5.03 15.06 -3.00
N ARG A 118 -5.27 14.06 -3.86
CA ARG A 118 -4.44 12.85 -3.93
C ARG A 118 -2.99 13.19 -4.20
N PHE A 119 -2.69 13.99 -5.21
CA PHE A 119 -1.32 14.39 -5.53
C PHE A 119 -0.60 15.02 -4.34
N HIS A 120 -1.25 15.95 -3.65
CA HIS A 120 -0.68 16.63 -2.49
C HIS A 120 -0.54 15.72 -1.26
N MET A 121 -1.47 14.77 -1.05
CA MET A 121 -1.33 13.75 0.00
C MET A 121 -0.12 12.85 -0.24
N PHE A 122 0.12 12.44 -1.50
CA PHE A 122 1.33 11.69 -1.86
C PHE A 122 2.61 12.46 -1.58
N GLN A 123 2.66 13.76 -1.87
CA GLN A 123 3.86 14.56 -1.61
C GLN A 123 4.07 14.83 -0.11
N SER A 124 3.00 15.16 0.61
CA SER A 124 3.10 15.71 1.96
C SER A 124 3.13 14.63 3.04
N VAL A 125 2.46 13.50 2.81
CA VAL A 125 2.27 12.44 3.79
C VAL A 125 3.02 11.18 3.34
N TYR A 126 2.59 10.56 2.24
CA TYR A 126 3.06 9.22 1.87
C TYR A 126 4.54 9.19 1.46
N HIS A 127 5.01 10.21 0.73
CA HIS A 127 6.42 10.33 0.35
C HIS A 127 7.22 11.28 1.26
N HIS A 128 6.70 11.60 2.44
CA HIS A 128 7.45 12.43 3.37
C HIS A 128 8.78 11.73 3.71
N LYS A 129 9.90 12.44 3.55
CA LYS A 129 11.26 11.89 3.70
C LYS A 129 11.50 11.09 4.97
N SER A 130 10.87 11.48 6.09
CA SER A 130 11.00 10.75 7.36
C SER A 130 10.23 9.43 7.36
N VAL A 131 9.07 9.36 6.69
CA VAL A 131 8.29 8.13 6.53
C VAL A 131 9.11 7.14 5.72
N VAL A 132 9.55 7.54 4.53
CA VAL A 132 10.41 6.73 3.64
C VAL A 132 11.68 6.25 4.34
N ALA A 133 12.32 7.12 5.13
CA ALA A 133 13.50 6.73 5.90
C ALA A 133 13.21 5.62 6.92
N PHE A 134 12.07 5.67 7.62
CA PHE A 134 11.69 4.61 8.55
C PHE A 134 11.24 3.35 7.84
N GLU A 135 10.52 3.43 6.72
CA GLU A 135 10.14 2.29 5.89
C GLU A 135 11.37 1.51 5.43
N LEU A 136 12.37 2.20 4.89
CA LEU A 136 13.62 1.55 4.45
C LEU A 136 14.39 0.90 5.61
N MET A 137 14.33 1.50 6.81
CA MET A 137 14.87 0.86 8.01
C MET A 137 14.10 -0.41 8.37
N LEU A 138 12.76 -0.34 8.36
CA LEU A 138 11.87 -1.46 8.67
C LEU A 138 12.08 -2.62 7.69
N ASP A 139 12.11 -2.34 6.38
CA ASP A 139 12.38 -3.33 5.35
C ASP A 139 13.70 -4.06 5.59
N ARG A 140 14.77 -3.30 5.90
CA ARG A 140 16.09 -3.89 6.14
C ARG A 140 16.14 -4.72 7.43
N ILE A 141 15.46 -4.27 8.49
CA ILE A 141 15.33 -5.02 9.74
C ILE A 141 14.56 -6.32 9.47
N ALA A 142 13.37 -6.23 8.86
CA ALA A 142 12.50 -7.36 8.58
C ALA A 142 13.19 -8.40 7.70
N ASP A 143 13.80 -8.01 6.57
CA ASP A 143 14.57 -8.90 5.69
C ASP A 143 15.68 -9.64 6.46
N THR A 144 16.42 -8.95 7.32
CA THR A 144 17.50 -9.57 8.10
C THR A 144 16.96 -10.54 9.15
N LEU A 145 15.90 -10.17 9.86
CA LEU A 145 15.31 -11.02 10.90
C LEU A 145 14.62 -12.25 10.31
N ILE A 146 13.95 -12.12 9.15
CA ILE A 146 13.37 -13.24 8.41
C ILE A 146 14.47 -14.24 8.01
N ARG A 147 15.57 -13.77 7.41
CA ARG A 147 16.69 -14.66 7.01
C ARG A 147 17.34 -15.39 8.19
N ASN A 148 17.31 -14.77 9.37
CA ASN A 148 17.84 -15.38 10.60
C ASN A 148 16.83 -16.26 11.33
N GLY A 149 15.61 -16.43 10.80
CA GLY A 149 14.54 -17.22 11.43
C GLY A 149 13.99 -16.58 12.72
N MET A 150 14.10 -15.26 12.86
CA MET A 150 13.65 -14.50 14.03
C MET A 150 12.30 -13.81 13.82
N LEU A 151 11.91 -13.62 12.57
CA LEU A 151 10.62 -13.07 12.17
C LEU A 151 10.03 -14.01 11.10
N GLU A 152 8.72 -14.26 11.16
CA GLU A 152 8.08 -15.21 10.26
C GLU A 152 8.01 -14.69 8.83
N ASP A 153 8.23 -15.58 7.87
CA ASP A 153 8.11 -15.29 6.46
C ASP A 153 6.68 -15.55 5.94
N LEU A 154 6.46 -15.22 4.66
CA LEU A 154 5.16 -15.46 4.02
C LEU A 154 4.77 -16.94 4.00
N SER A 155 5.74 -17.86 3.91
CA SER A 155 5.48 -19.30 3.85
C SER A 155 4.90 -19.79 5.17
N ARG A 156 5.50 -19.38 6.29
CA ARG A 156 5.01 -19.70 7.63
C ARG A 156 3.66 -19.06 7.90
N ILE A 157 3.45 -17.82 7.45
CA ILE A 157 2.14 -17.15 7.55
C ILE A 157 1.06 -17.95 6.80
N LYS A 158 1.34 -18.37 5.55
CA LYS A 158 0.39 -19.19 4.78
C LYS A 158 0.13 -20.54 5.44
N GLU A 159 1.16 -21.19 5.96
CA GLU A 159 1.02 -22.46 6.68
C GLU A 159 0.13 -22.30 7.92
N SER A 160 0.32 -21.23 8.70
CA SER A 160 -0.51 -20.92 9.87
C SER A 160 -1.98 -20.75 9.51
N ILE A 161 -2.26 -20.06 8.39
CA ILE A 161 -3.61 -19.88 7.86
C ILE A 161 -4.23 -21.23 7.48
N GLN A 162 -3.52 -22.08 6.73
CA GLN A 162 -4.05 -23.37 6.27
C GLN A 162 -4.32 -24.37 7.39
N LYS A 163 -3.48 -24.34 8.43
CA LYS A 163 -3.61 -25.23 9.58
C LYS A 163 -4.59 -24.70 10.63
N ASP A 164 -5.19 -23.52 10.40
CA ASP A 164 -6.05 -22.81 11.34
C ASP A 164 -5.41 -22.72 12.74
N GLU A 165 -4.11 -22.43 12.79
CA GLU A 165 -3.34 -22.38 14.06
C GLU A 165 -3.72 -21.17 14.92
N GLY A 166 -4.57 -20.25 14.42
CA GLY A 166 -4.98 -19.00 15.07
C GLY A 166 -3.88 -17.92 15.10
N TRP A 167 -2.61 -18.33 15.07
CA TRP A 167 -1.44 -17.45 15.14
C TRP A 167 -1.42 -16.32 14.12
N PHE A 168 -1.92 -16.52 12.89
CA PHE A 168 -1.99 -15.44 11.90
C PHE A 168 -2.74 -14.21 12.41
N GLY A 169 -3.78 -14.39 13.24
CA GLY A 169 -4.52 -13.28 13.84
C GLY A 169 -3.70 -12.46 14.84
N ASP A 170 -2.68 -13.08 15.45
CA ASP A 170 -1.74 -12.43 16.37
C ASP A 170 -0.50 -11.86 15.64
N TYR A 171 -0.35 -12.14 14.34
CA TYR A 171 0.73 -11.60 13.51
C TYR A 171 0.41 -10.14 13.12
N ASP A 172 0.52 -9.25 14.10
CA ASP A 172 0.22 -7.83 14.00
C ASP A 172 1.45 -6.93 14.27
N ASP A 173 1.25 -5.62 14.22
CA ASP A 173 2.30 -4.64 14.51
C ASP A 173 2.87 -4.80 15.93
N ALA A 174 2.06 -5.22 16.91
CA ALA A 174 2.52 -5.41 18.28
C ALA A 174 3.46 -6.61 18.38
N TYR A 175 3.14 -7.71 17.70
CA TYR A 175 4.02 -8.87 17.57
C TYR A 175 5.35 -8.49 16.91
N VAL A 176 5.31 -7.85 15.73
CA VAL A 176 6.52 -7.41 15.01
C VAL A 176 7.36 -6.48 15.89
N TRP A 177 6.71 -5.56 16.61
CA TRP A 177 7.38 -4.64 17.52
C TRP A 177 8.05 -5.35 18.71
N GLN A 178 7.44 -6.40 19.25
CA GLN A 178 8.05 -7.23 20.29
C GLN A 178 9.28 -7.98 19.77
N VAL A 179 9.20 -8.56 18.57
CA VAL A 179 10.34 -9.21 17.89
C VAL A 179 11.49 -8.23 17.72
N PHE A 180 11.21 -6.99 17.29
CA PHE A 180 12.26 -5.97 17.17
C PHE A 180 12.86 -5.62 18.52
N LYS A 181 12.06 -5.42 19.57
CA LYS A 181 12.58 -5.16 20.93
C LYS A 181 13.49 -6.26 21.45
N ALA A 182 13.15 -7.52 21.20
CA ALA A 182 13.99 -8.67 21.56
C ALA A 182 15.34 -8.65 20.83
N ASN A 183 15.32 -8.22 19.56
CA ASN A 183 16.49 -8.17 18.67
C ASN A 183 17.21 -6.81 18.67
N LYS A 184 17.09 -6.00 19.73
CA LYS A 184 17.82 -4.73 19.84
C LYS A 184 19.27 -4.87 20.28
N PHE A 185 19.64 -6.01 20.86
CA PHE A 185 20.98 -6.26 21.37
C PHE A 185 21.79 -7.08 20.37
N GLY A 186 23.02 -6.63 20.09
CA GLY A 186 23.90 -7.30 19.14
C GLY A 186 24.70 -6.31 18.27
N PRO A 187 25.77 -6.81 17.63
CA PRO A 187 26.67 -5.97 16.83
C PRO A 187 26.18 -5.72 15.41
N SER A 188 25.21 -6.50 14.91
CA SER A 188 24.80 -6.44 13.50
C SER A 188 24.16 -5.09 13.14
N VAL A 189 24.17 -4.78 11.84
CA VAL A 189 23.50 -3.59 11.29
C VAL A 189 22.01 -3.60 11.62
N ALA A 190 21.33 -4.75 11.55
CA ALA A 190 19.92 -4.85 11.91
C ALA A 190 19.66 -4.49 13.37
N ASN A 191 20.51 -4.95 14.30
CA ASN A 191 20.38 -4.56 15.71
C ASN A 191 20.57 -3.03 15.90
N GLN A 192 21.48 -2.42 15.15
CA GLN A 192 21.68 -0.97 15.17
C GLN A 192 20.45 -0.22 14.62
N LEU A 193 19.89 -0.67 13.50
CA LEU A 193 18.68 -0.08 12.92
C LEU A 193 17.48 -0.23 13.85
N VAL A 194 17.33 -1.37 14.53
CA VAL A 194 16.31 -1.57 15.58
C VAL A 194 16.47 -0.54 16.70
N ARG A 195 17.69 -0.34 17.22
CA ARG A 195 17.93 0.66 18.28
C ARG A 195 17.52 2.06 17.82
N LYS A 196 17.90 2.43 16.59
CA LYS A 196 17.53 3.71 15.96
C LYS A 196 16.01 3.85 15.78
N LEU A 197 15.33 2.80 15.32
CA LEU A 197 13.87 2.76 15.18
C LEU A 197 13.17 3.00 16.53
N LEU A 198 13.59 2.27 17.57
CA LEU A 198 13.02 2.36 18.93
C LEU A 198 13.24 3.75 19.56
N SER A 199 14.36 4.41 19.25
CA SER A 199 14.66 5.77 19.73
C SER A 199 14.13 6.88 18.80
N ARG A 200 13.37 6.53 17.75
CA ARG A 200 12.88 7.46 16.72
C ARG A 200 14.00 8.27 16.03
N ASP A 201 15.20 7.69 15.91
CA ASP A 201 16.33 8.27 15.20
C ASP A 201 16.42 7.75 13.76
N SER A 202 15.72 8.42 12.84
CA SER A 202 15.66 8.00 11.43
C SER A 202 16.99 8.15 10.67
N LEU A 203 17.16 7.36 9.60
CA LEU A 203 18.12 7.68 8.56
C LEU A 203 17.82 9.06 7.96
N LYS A 204 18.88 9.75 7.49
CA LYS A 204 18.74 11.06 6.87
C LYS A 204 18.79 10.92 5.36
N MET A 205 17.84 11.55 4.71
CA MET A 205 17.84 11.73 3.26
C MET A 205 19.02 12.62 2.88
N ALA A 206 19.90 12.09 2.02
CA ALA A 206 21.08 12.81 1.58
C ALA A 206 20.82 13.63 0.31
N ASP A 207 19.91 13.16 -0.55
CA ASP A 207 19.55 13.82 -1.80
C ASP A 207 18.09 13.58 -2.14
N GLU A 208 17.46 14.58 -2.75
CA GLU A 208 16.10 14.52 -3.30
C GLU A 208 16.11 15.29 -4.62
N ARG A 209 15.88 14.58 -5.73
CA ARG A 209 15.81 15.19 -7.05
C ARG A 209 14.48 14.89 -7.70
N LEU A 210 13.87 15.93 -8.25
CA LEU A 210 12.81 15.75 -9.22
C LEU A 210 13.46 15.28 -10.53
N PRO A 211 12.94 14.22 -11.18
CA PRO A 211 13.41 13.87 -12.51
C PRO A 211 13.19 15.08 -13.42
N ALA A 212 14.27 15.59 -14.02
CA ALA A 212 14.17 16.65 -15.01
C ALA A 212 13.47 16.07 -16.24
N TYR A 213 12.21 16.40 -16.44
CA TYR A 213 11.53 16.13 -17.70
C TYR A 213 12.08 17.11 -18.75
N GLY A 214 12.83 16.61 -19.73
CA GLY A 214 13.09 17.34 -20.98
C GLY A 214 14.34 18.23 -21.05
N ILE A 215 15.33 18.09 -20.17
CA ILE A 215 16.67 18.67 -20.39
C ILE A 215 17.61 17.50 -20.72
N PRO A 216 18.14 17.40 -21.95
CA PRO A 216 19.23 16.47 -22.22
C PRO A 216 20.43 16.92 -21.36
N SER A 217 20.83 16.09 -20.41
CA SER A 217 22.15 16.23 -19.81
C SER A 217 23.16 15.59 -20.77
N ASP A 218 24.25 16.28 -21.10
CA ASP A 218 25.32 15.83 -22.01
C ASP A 218 26.07 14.53 -21.55
N GLU A 219 25.56 13.86 -20.52
CA GLU A 219 26.01 12.57 -19.99
C GLU A 219 24.82 11.59 -20.01
N ASP A 220 24.52 11.07 -21.20
CA ASP A 220 23.50 10.05 -21.44
C ASP A 220 24.14 8.65 -21.29
N ASP A 221 24.22 8.14 -20.07
CA ASP A 221 24.55 6.72 -19.81
C ASP A 221 23.26 5.96 -19.52
N GLY A 222 22.48 5.71 -20.56
CA GLY A 222 21.69 4.50 -20.87
C GLY A 222 20.81 3.81 -19.82
N GLY A 223 20.60 4.38 -18.63
CA GLY A 223 19.87 3.76 -17.54
C GLY A 223 18.53 4.44 -17.29
N THR A 224 17.43 3.68 -17.35
CA THR A 224 16.08 4.09 -16.94
C THR A 224 16.13 4.70 -15.53
N ARG A 225 16.08 6.03 -15.42
CA ARG A 225 16.20 6.75 -14.14
C ARG A 225 14.89 6.62 -13.35
N GLU A 226 14.73 5.51 -12.62
CA GLU A 226 13.85 5.47 -11.45
C GLU A 226 14.33 6.48 -10.38
N ARG A 227 13.42 6.96 -9.53
CA ARG A 227 13.77 7.84 -8.39
C ARG A 227 14.81 7.14 -7.51
N HIS A 228 16.06 7.58 -7.58
CA HIS A 228 17.11 7.10 -6.68
C HIS A 228 17.05 7.90 -5.38
N VAL A 229 16.56 7.27 -4.31
CA VAL A 229 16.68 7.79 -2.94
C VAL A 229 18.00 7.31 -2.37
N ALA A 230 19.00 8.20 -2.28
CA ALA A 230 20.24 7.91 -1.57
C ALA A 230 20.10 8.31 -0.09
N LEU A 231 20.18 7.32 0.81
CA LEU A 231 20.24 7.52 2.26
C LEU A 231 21.68 7.34 2.75
N MET A 232 22.09 8.15 3.73
CA MET A 232 23.38 7.97 4.41
C MET A 232 23.19 7.64 5.89
N ALA A 233 23.95 6.66 6.36
CA ALA A 233 24.18 6.43 7.80
C ALA A 233 25.39 7.27 8.25
N ARG A 234 25.33 7.82 9.47
CA ARG A 234 26.50 8.43 10.12
C ARG A 234 27.38 7.36 10.73
#